data_AF-A0AAV8ZC51-F1
#
_entry.id   AF-A0AAV8ZC51-F1
#
_cell.length_a   1.000
_cell.length_b   1.000
_cell.length_c   1.000
_cell.angle_alpha   90.00
_cell.angle_beta   90.00
_cell.angle_gamma   90.00
#
_symmetry.space_group_name_H-M   'P 1'
#
loop_
_entity.id
_entity.type
_entity.pdbx_description
1 polymer ?
#
loop_
_entity_poly.entity_id
_entity_poly.type
_entity_poly.pdbx_seq_one_letter_code
_entity_poly.pdbx_strand_id
1 'polypeptide(L)'
;MDIFLKKNGKRVGRLILKYAAESNMKKVGLELGGKSPLVIFDDADVDEAVEIAHNGIFSNQGQICCAASRTFVQAGIYDEFVKKSVAKAKARTVGDPFKSGIMQGPQLKHKKS
;
A
#
# COMPACT_ATOMS: atom_id res chain seq x y z
N MET A 1 25.42 15.37 -10.24
CA MET A 1 24.53 14.74 -9.24
C MET A 1 23.33 14.18 -9.97
N ASP A 2 23.32 12.88 -10.23
CA ASP A 2 22.12 12.19 -10.73
C ASP A 2 21.13 12.03 -9.57
N ILE A 3 19.83 12.24 -9.82
CA ILE A 3 18.81 12.22 -8.77
C ILE A 3 17.96 10.95 -8.93
N PHE A 4 18.06 10.04 -7.96
CA PHE A 4 17.13 8.92 -7.82
C PHE A 4 16.14 9.23 -6.69
N LEU A 5 14.88 9.50 -7.04
CA LEU A 5 13.85 9.93 -6.10
C LEU A 5 12.78 8.87 -5.92
N LYS A 6 12.81 8.22 -4.74
CA LYS A 6 12.00 7.05 -4.42
C LYS A 6 10.66 7.36 -3.70
N LYS A 7 10.42 8.59 -3.24
CA LYS A 7 9.26 8.92 -2.37
C LYS A 7 8.70 10.32 -2.60
N ASN A 8 8.06 10.55 -3.74
CA ASN A 8 7.29 11.77 -3.98
C ASN A 8 6.04 11.46 -4.81
N GLY A 9 4.90 12.09 -4.47
CA GLY A 9 3.69 11.92 -5.26
C GLY A 9 3.87 12.45 -6.70
N LYS A 10 3.04 11.96 -7.64
CA LYS A 10 3.09 12.32 -9.08
C LYS A 10 3.26 13.82 -9.35
N ARG A 11 2.60 14.69 -8.54
CA ARG A 11 2.71 16.16 -8.65
C ARG A 11 4.15 16.65 -8.49
N VAL A 12 4.84 16.19 -7.45
CA VAL A 12 6.23 16.60 -7.16
C VAL A 12 7.18 15.96 -8.17
N GLY A 13 6.95 14.70 -8.55
CA GLY A 13 7.70 14.02 -9.62
C GLY A 13 7.74 14.80 -10.94
N ARG A 14 6.60 15.35 -11.37
CA ARG A 14 6.52 16.20 -12.56
C ARG A 14 7.35 17.47 -12.44
N LEU A 15 7.34 18.12 -11.28
CA LEU A 15 8.16 19.32 -11.04
C LEU A 15 9.66 19.00 -11.09
N ILE A 16 10.08 17.88 -10.50
CA ILE A 16 11.47 17.43 -10.54
C ILE A 16 11.92 17.19 -11.98
N LEU A 17 11.10 16.50 -12.78
CA LEU A 17 11.41 16.24 -14.19
C LEU A 17 11.54 17.57 -14.97
N LYS A 18 10.62 18.51 -14.75
CA LYS A 18 10.68 19.85 -15.35
C LYS A 18 11.97 20.58 -14.97
N TYR A 19 12.31 20.66 -13.68
CA TYR A 19 13.51 21.36 -13.23
C TYR A 19 14.81 20.68 -13.68
N ALA A 20 14.81 19.35 -13.81
CA ALA A 20 15.95 18.64 -14.39
C ALA A 20 16.17 19.05 -15.86
N ALA A 21 15.10 19.15 -16.65
CA ALA A 21 15.15 19.58 -18.04
C ALA A 21 15.56 21.06 -18.19
N GLU A 22 15.01 21.96 -17.37
CA GLU A 22 15.27 23.41 -17.43
C GLU A 22 16.67 23.80 -16.94
N SER A 23 17.33 22.96 -16.14
CA SER A 23 18.65 23.26 -15.59
C SER A 23 19.78 22.67 -16.42
N ASN A 24 20.11 21.41 -16.21
CA ASN A 24 21.32 20.79 -16.76
C ASN A 24 21.11 19.38 -17.32
N MET A 25 19.86 19.01 -17.59
CA MET A 25 19.46 17.70 -18.14
C MET A 25 20.04 16.50 -17.36
N LYS A 26 20.14 16.62 -16.03
CA LYS A 26 20.54 15.48 -15.17
C LYS A 26 19.58 14.30 -15.34
N LYS A 27 20.09 13.07 -15.22
CA LYS A 27 19.24 11.87 -15.24
C LYS A 27 18.37 11.82 -13.99
N VAL A 28 17.12 11.38 -14.16
CA VAL A 28 16.15 11.25 -13.06
C VAL A 28 15.49 9.87 -13.06
N GLY A 29 15.45 9.23 -11.89
CA GLY A 29 14.63 8.04 -11.62
C GLY A 29 13.49 8.41 -10.66
N LEU A 30 12.26 8.02 -10.98
CA LEU A 30 11.04 8.48 -10.27
C LEU A 30 10.12 7.31 -9.89
N GLU A 31 9.91 7.12 -8.58
CA GLU A 31 8.89 6.21 -8.03
C GLU A 31 7.70 7.01 -7.49
N LEU A 32 6.59 7.03 -8.22
CA LEU A 32 5.51 8.03 -8.05
C LEU A 32 4.24 7.49 -7.37
N GLY A 33 4.39 6.39 -6.62
CA GLY A 33 3.30 5.68 -5.97
C GLY A 33 2.53 4.77 -6.92
N GLY A 34 1.57 4.02 -6.36
CA GLY A 34 0.81 3.02 -7.09
C GLY A 34 -0.64 2.90 -6.62
N LYS A 35 -1.41 2.10 -7.36
CA LYS A 35 -2.72 1.58 -6.96
C LYS A 35 -2.75 0.10 -7.29
N SER A 36 -1.84 -0.65 -6.67
CA SER A 36 -1.52 -2.02 -7.05
C SER A 36 -2.75 -2.93 -6.92
N PRO A 37 -3.05 -3.75 -7.95
CA PRO A 37 -4.04 -4.80 -7.85
C PRO A 37 -3.47 -6.06 -7.17
N LEU A 38 -4.32 -6.78 -6.45
CA LEU A 38 -4.15 -8.16 -6.03
C LEU A 38 -5.31 -8.94 -6.64
N VAL A 39 -5.02 -10.03 -7.37
CA VAL A 39 -6.03 -10.85 -8.03
C VAL A 39 -5.98 -12.24 -7.42
N ILE A 40 -7.12 -12.74 -6.96
CA ILE A 40 -7.28 -14.02 -6.27
C ILE A 40 -8.27 -14.86 -7.06
N PHE A 41 -7.80 -15.99 -7.56
CA PHE A 41 -8.59 -16.97 -8.31
C PHE A 41 -9.29 -17.97 -7.37
N ASP A 42 -10.29 -18.68 -7.88
CA ASP A 42 -11.12 -19.59 -7.08
C ASP A 42 -10.44 -20.91 -6.69
N ASP A 43 -9.28 -21.21 -7.27
CA ASP A 43 -8.42 -22.32 -6.90
C ASP A 43 -7.44 -21.98 -5.75
N ALA A 44 -7.43 -20.73 -5.28
CA ALA A 44 -6.60 -20.30 -4.17
C ALA A 44 -7.15 -20.78 -2.81
N ASP A 45 -6.25 -21.11 -1.88
CA ASP A 45 -6.61 -21.30 -0.48
C ASP A 45 -7.13 -19.97 0.10
N VAL A 46 -8.38 -19.97 0.57
CA VAL A 46 -9.06 -18.75 1.02
C VAL A 46 -8.41 -18.18 2.28
N ASP A 47 -7.93 -19.02 3.20
CA ASP A 47 -7.30 -18.56 4.44
C ASP A 47 -5.96 -17.89 4.14
N GLU A 48 -5.12 -18.52 3.30
CA GLU A 48 -3.86 -17.93 2.84
C GLU A 48 -4.10 -16.64 2.05
N ALA A 49 -5.08 -16.63 1.15
CA ALA A 49 -5.41 -15.46 0.35
C ALA A 49 -5.83 -14.26 1.23
N VAL A 50 -6.59 -14.51 2.31
CA VAL A 50 -6.96 -13.48 3.30
C VAL A 50 -5.73 -12.97 4.06
N GLU A 51 -4.81 -13.85 4.47
CA GLU A 51 -3.54 -13.43 5.09
C GLU A 51 -2.73 -12.52 4.17
N ILE A 52 -2.53 -12.94 2.92
CA ILE A 52 -1.77 -12.20 1.91
C ILE A 52 -2.44 -10.85 1.64
N ALA A 53 -3.76 -10.81 1.44
CA ALA A 53 -4.48 -9.57 1.18
C ALA A 53 -4.35 -8.59 2.36
N HIS A 54 -4.50 -9.07 3.60
CA HIS A 54 -4.36 -8.23 4.78
C HIS A 54 -2.94 -7.71 4.97
N ASN A 55 -1.93 -8.56 4.75
CA ASN A 55 -0.54 -8.13 4.78
C ASN A 55 -0.25 -7.12 3.66
N GLY A 56 -0.81 -7.31 2.47
CA GLY A 56 -0.63 -6.45 1.32
C GLY A 56 -1.20 -5.03 1.50
N ILE A 57 -2.25 -4.86 2.30
CA ILE A 57 -2.90 -3.55 2.48
C ILE A 57 -2.69 -2.91 3.86
N PHE A 58 -2.62 -3.68 4.94
CA PHE A 58 -2.53 -3.13 6.30
C PHE A 58 -1.10 -3.02 6.82
N SER A 59 -0.11 -3.61 6.14
CA SER A 59 1.30 -3.44 6.51
C SER A 59 1.69 -1.96 6.49
N ASN A 60 2.45 -1.54 7.50
CA ASN A 60 2.83 -0.14 7.70
C ASN A 60 1.63 0.83 7.62
N GLN A 61 0.48 0.41 8.16
CA GLN A 61 -0.76 1.19 8.17
C GLN A 61 -1.24 1.59 6.76
N GLY A 62 -0.89 0.80 5.73
CA GLY A 62 -1.17 1.08 4.33
C GLY A 62 -0.27 2.16 3.70
N GLN A 63 0.72 2.68 4.44
CA GLN A 63 1.66 3.69 3.96
C GLN A 63 2.81 3.05 3.17
N ILE A 64 2.46 2.25 2.15
CA ILE A 64 3.37 1.53 1.26
C ILE A 64 2.98 1.87 -0.18
N CYS A 65 3.94 2.26 -1.02
CA CYS A 65 3.67 2.68 -2.41
C CYS A 65 3.09 1.55 -3.27
N CYS A 66 3.48 0.30 -2.99
CA CYS A 66 3.03 -0.90 -3.68
C CYS A 66 1.90 -1.64 -2.95
N ALA A 67 1.25 -1.04 -1.94
CA ALA A 67 0.17 -1.68 -1.20
C ALA A 67 -0.93 -2.23 -2.13
N ALA A 68 -1.43 -3.42 -1.81
CA ALA A 68 -2.50 -4.14 -2.51
C ALA A 68 -3.86 -3.44 -2.31
N SER A 69 -3.97 -2.25 -2.88
CA SER A 69 -5.06 -1.30 -2.61
C SER A 69 -6.33 -1.55 -3.42
N ARG A 70 -6.30 -2.55 -4.30
CA ARG A 70 -7.45 -3.12 -5.02
C ARG A 70 -7.32 -4.63 -4.98
N THR A 71 -8.26 -5.32 -4.36
CA THR A 71 -8.29 -6.78 -4.33
C THR A 71 -9.46 -7.25 -5.18
N PHE A 72 -9.18 -8.04 -6.22
CA PHE A 72 -10.15 -8.68 -7.09
C PHE A 72 -10.20 -10.15 -6.72
N VAL A 73 -11.40 -10.66 -6.45
CA VAL A 73 -11.61 -12.04 -6.02
C VAL A 73 -12.62 -12.68 -6.97
N GLN A 74 -12.29 -13.86 -7.48
CA GLN A 74 -13.17 -14.61 -8.36
C GLN A 74 -14.45 -15.05 -7.63
N ALA A 75 -15.57 -15.03 -8.34
CA ALA A 75 -16.90 -15.15 -7.75
C ALA A 75 -17.11 -16.41 -6.89
N GLY A 76 -16.46 -17.52 -7.23
CA GLY A 76 -16.61 -18.80 -6.53
C GLY A 76 -16.21 -18.78 -5.05
N ILE A 77 -15.28 -17.91 -4.65
CA ILE A 77 -14.77 -17.81 -3.27
C ILE A 77 -15.04 -16.44 -2.63
N TYR A 78 -15.73 -15.54 -3.34
CA TYR A 78 -15.87 -14.13 -2.95
C TYR A 78 -16.51 -13.95 -1.56
N ASP A 79 -17.65 -14.60 -1.32
CA ASP A 79 -18.40 -14.42 -0.07
C ASP A 79 -17.63 -14.95 1.15
N GLU A 80 -16.97 -16.10 0.99
CA GLU A 80 -16.12 -16.68 2.03
C GLU A 80 -14.92 -15.76 2.34
N PHE A 81 -14.24 -15.31 1.30
CA PHE A 81 -13.11 -14.38 1.42
C PHE A 81 -13.51 -13.09 2.14
N VAL A 82 -14.66 -12.49 1.78
CA VAL A 82 -15.15 -11.26 2.42
C VAL A 82 -15.45 -11.52 3.90
N LYS A 83 -16.15 -12.61 4.22
CA LYS A 83 -16.47 -12.98 5.61
C LYS A 83 -15.21 -13.13 6.47
N LYS A 84 -14.22 -13.88 5.98
CA LYS A 84 -12.94 -14.10 6.68
C LYS A 84 -12.12 -12.81 6.79
N SER A 85 -12.08 -12.00 5.73
CA SER A 85 -11.40 -10.70 5.72
C SER A 85 -11.98 -9.73 6.75
N VAL A 86 -13.32 -9.65 6.86
CA VAL A 86 -13.99 -8.82 7.87
C VAL A 86 -13.63 -9.26 9.28
N ALA A 87 -13.65 -10.57 9.55
CA ALA A 87 -13.27 -11.11 10.86
C ALA A 87 -11.82 -10.74 11.21
N LYS A 88 -10.90 -10.92 10.26
CA LYS A 88 -9.48 -10.60 10.44
C LYS A 88 -9.23 -9.10 10.61
N ALA A 89 -9.96 -8.24 9.89
CA ALA A 89 -9.88 -6.79 10.04
C ALA A 89 -10.30 -6.36 11.45
N LYS A 90 -11.40 -6.92 11.97
CA LYS A 90 -11.90 -6.64 13.32
C LYS A 90 -10.98 -7.11 14.43
N ALA A 91 -10.26 -8.21 14.21
CA ALA A 91 -9.30 -8.75 15.18
C ALA A 91 -7.98 -7.95 15.26
N ARG A 92 -7.74 -7.02 14.33
CA ARG A 92 -6.49 -6.24 14.27
C ARG A 92 -6.43 -5.24 15.42
N THR A 93 -5.41 -5.36 16.26
CA THR A 93 -5.15 -4.45 17.38
C THR A 93 -4.53 -3.14 16.89
N VAL A 94 -5.14 -2.01 17.28
CA VAL A 94 -4.67 -0.65 16.95
C VAL A 94 -4.23 0.04 18.22
N GLY A 95 -3.05 0.65 18.23
CA GLY A 95 -2.54 1.29 19.44
C GLY A 95 -1.13 1.85 19.32
N ASP A 96 -0.49 1.97 20.48
CA ASP A 96 0.88 2.46 20.60
C ASP A 96 1.87 1.47 19.94
N PRO A 97 2.67 1.89 18.94
CA PRO A 97 3.58 1.00 18.22
C PRO A 97 4.70 0.42 19.09
N PHE A 98 4.95 0.97 20.29
CA PHE A 98 5.95 0.44 21.22
C PHE A 98 5.39 -0.62 22.18
N LYS A 99 4.08 -0.82 22.22
CA LYS A 99 3.45 -1.86 23.05
C LYS A 99 3.43 -3.20 22.31
N SER A 100 3.72 -4.28 23.03
CA SER A 100 3.64 -5.64 22.47
C SER A 100 2.21 -5.99 22.07
N GLY A 101 2.08 -6.79 21.01
CA GLY A 101 0.78 -7.24 20.51
C GLY A 101 -0.02 -6.20 19.72
N ILE A 102 0.50 -4.97 19.50
CA ILE A 102 -0.10 -3.98 18.61
C ILE A 102 0.27 -4.28 17.15
N MET A 103 -0.74 -4.49 16.32
CA MET A 103 -0.56 -4.77 14.90
C MET A 103 -0.59 -3.51 14.01
N GLN A 104 -1.18 -2.42 14.49
CA GLN A 104 -1.33 -1.19 13.71
C GLN A 104 -1.12 0.06 14.57
N GLY A 105 -0.07 0.82 14.25
CA GLY A 105 0.23 2.13 14.85
C GLY A 105 -0.51 3.30 14.19
N PRO A 106 -0.16 4.54 14.56
CA PRO A 106 -0.73 5.75 13.96
C PRO A 106 -0.23 5.98 12.53
N GLN A 107 -0.91 6.88 11.81
CA GLN A 107 -0.42 7.44 10.55
C GLN A 107 0.75 8.40 10.81
N LEU A 108 1.60 8.65 9.80
CA LEU A 108 2.83 9.45 9.95
C LEU A 108 2.58 10.85 10.52
N LYS A 109 1.53 11.52 10.08
CA LYS A 109 1.17 12.87 10.53
C LYS A 109 -0.31 13.15 10.32
N HIS A 110 -0.85 14.05 11.14
CA HIS A 110 -2.16 14.62 10.87
C HIS A 110 -2.11 15.53 9.63
N LYS A 111 -3.14 15.47 8.79
CA LYS A 111 -3.26 16.37 7.65
C LYS A 111 -3.97 17.63 8.14
N LYS A 112 -3.26 18.76 8.23
CA LYS A 112 -3.92 20.06 8.43
C LYS A 112 -4.83 20.31 7.22
N SER A 113 -6.12 20.56 7.48
CA SER A 113 -7.13 20.92 6.48
C SER A 113 -6.75 22.19 5.74
#